data_AF-A0A1X0YCL0-F1
#
_entry.id   AF-A0A1X0YCL0-F1
#
_cell.length_a   1.000
_cell.length_b   1.000
_cell.length_c   1.000
_cell.angle_alpha   90.00
_cell.angle_beta   90.00
_cell.angle_gamma   90.00
#
_symmetry.space_group_name_H-M   'P 1'
#
loop_
_entity.id
_entity.type
_entity.pdbx_description
1 polymer ?
#
loop_
_entity_poly.entity_id
_entity_poly.type
_entity_poly.pdbx_seq_one_letter_code
_entity_poly.pdbx_strand_id
1 'polypeptide(L)'
;MRYLLLCFVFLISVSTSWGALSRGGKLQGAHGDRQALPKTCRACHRGMNMSISGEEGSCLSCHGSTVNRTAMQERGYLGKQPGVLKNIEAELVKPYRHPVLDVKGVHRQGEALPEEIVNATRHSECVDCHDPHLVSSEAPFRGLKGRRVGNFIADIKDEYELCYRCHSSSANLPVDSTDKHLEFKVTNRSFHPVEGEGRNKYVISLLEPYNETQERQGDVSIISCSSCHGSDEIDGPRGPHGSRFRGLLKYNYEMDDGRNESYYAYQLCYTCHDRNSILGDESFSLHSLHILGDRSRGEAGTSCFTCHDAHGSQQNQYLIRFNEDVVRPAANGRLEYKAQGVASRHGSCTLSCHGVEHDALSY
;
A
#
# COMPACT_ATOMS: atom_id res chain seq x y z
N MET A 1 3.41 -64.87 58.12
CA MET A 1 3.01 -63.79 59.05
C MET A 1 3.93 -62.59 58.81
N ARG A 2 3.36 -61.40 58.66
CA ARG A 2 3.96 -60.08 58.32
C ARG A 2 3.86 -59.65 56.85
N TYR A 3 2.76 -58.94 56.57
CA TYR A 3 2.56 -58.04 55.44
C TYR A 3 3.47 -56.80 55.58
N LEU A 4 4.16 -56.39 54.51
CA LEU A 4 4.76 -55.06 54.40
C LEU A 4 3.73 -54.11 53.77
N LEU A 5 3.27 -53.13 54.55
CA LEU A 5 2.51 -51.97 54.07
C LEU A 5 3.50 -50.92 53.54
N LEU A 6 3.45 -50.61 52.25
CA LEU A 6 4.11 -49.44 51.67
C LEU A 6 3.16 -48.24 51.77
N CYS A 7 3.46 -47.30 52.67
CA CYS A 7 2.77 -46.01 52.75
C CYS A 7 3.32 -45.08 51.66
N PHE A 8 2.49 -44.77 50.66
CA PHE A 8 2.75 -43.67 49.73
C PHE A 8 2.23 -42.36 50.35
N VAL A 9 3.14 -41.45 50.70
CA VAL A 9 2.80 -40.08 51.08
C VAL A 9 2.64 -39.26 49.80
N PHE A 10 1.40 -38.91 49.47
CA PHE A 10 1.08 -37.97 48.40
C PHE A 10 1.21 -36.53 48.92
N LEU A 11 2.32 -35.86 48.58
CA LEU A 11 2.46 -34.41 48.80
C LEU A 11 1.71 -33.69 47.66
N ILE A 12 0.51 -33.20 47.97
CA ILE A 12 -0.24 -32.30 47.09
C ILE A 12 0.39 -30.91 47.20
N SER A 13 1.23 -30.54 46.24
CA SER A 13 1.64 -29.15 46.03
C SER A 13 0.52 -28.41 45.30
N VAL A 14 -0.32 -27.70 46.04
CA VAL A 14 -1.23 -26.71 45.45
C VAL A 14 -0.39 -25.49 45.09
N SER A 15 0.15 -25.48 43.86
CA SER A 15 0.71 -24.27 43.26
C SER A 15 -0.46 -23.34 42.88
N THR A 16 -0.76 -22.39 43.76
CA THR A 16 -1.61 -21.25 43.41
C THR A 16 -0.85 -20.36 42.42
N SER A 17 -0.98 -20.68 41.14
CA SER A 17 -0.57 -19.79 40.05
C SER A 17 -1.51 -18.60 40.02
N TRP A 18 -1.27 -17.61 40.87
CA TRP A 18 -1.74 -16.25 40.64
C TRP A 18 -0.98 -15.71 39.43
N GLY A 19 -1.46 -16.06 38.24
CA GLY A 19 -1.14 -15.35 37.02
C GLY A 19 -1.65 -13.93 37.16
N ALA A 20 -0.82 -13.03 37.68
CA ALA A 20 -1.04 -11.61 37.55
C ALA A 20 -1.08 -11.32 36.04
N LEU A 21 -2.27 -11.08 35.50
CA LEU A 21 -2.42 -10.34 34.25
C LEU A 21 -1.79 -8.96 34.50
N SER A 22 -0.50 -8.85 34.22
CA SER A 22 0.14 -7.57 33.96
C SER A 22 -0.62 -6.94 32.81
N ARG A 23 -1.59 -6.08 33.13
CA ARG A 23 -2.11 -5.11 32.18
C ARG A 23 -0.92 -4.23 31.84
N GLY A 24 -0.26 -4.51 30.71
CA GLY A 24 0.82 -3.67 30.20
C GLY A 24 0.41 -2.20 30.25
N GLY A 25 1.33 -1.30 30.61
CA GLY A 25 1.06 0.14 30.67
C GLY A 25 0.51 0.67 29.34
N LYS A 26 -0.15 1.83 29.33
CA LYS A 26 -0.74 2.37 28.07
C LYS A 26 0.29 2.54 26.94
N LEU A 27 1.54 2.86 27.28
CA LEU A 27 2.63 3.09 26.35
C LEU A 27 3.53 1.84 26.29
N GLN A 28 3.48 1.12 25.18
CA GLN A 28 4.14 -0.19 24.98
C GLN A 28 4.98 -0.25 23.69
N GLY A 29 4.81 0.72 22.79
CA GLY A 29 5.53 0.80 21.52
C GLY A 29 6.90 1.50 21.63
N ALA A 30 7.45 1.87 20.47
CA ALA A 30 8.73 2.56 20.32
C ALA A 30 8.81 3.86 21.13
N HIS A 31 7.69 4.57 21.29
CA HIS A 31 7.64 5.79 22.10
C HIS A 31 7.71 5.54 23.62
N GLY A 32 7.59 4.28 24.06
CA GLY A 32 7.81 3.86 25.45
C GLY A 32 9.26 3.61 25.80
N ASP A 33 10.14 3.50 24.81
CA ASP A 33 11.57 3.34 25.03
C ASP A 33 12.18 4.62 25.62
N ARG A 34 12.73 4.52 26.82
CA ARG A 34 13.38 5.64 27.52
C ARG A 34 14.72 6.03 26.91
N GLN A 35 15.35 5.16 26.13
CA GLN A 35 16.55 5.52 25.39
C GLN A 35 16.20 6.45 24.23
N ALA A 36 15.12 6.15 23.49
CA ALA A 36 14.62 7.01 22.42
C ALA A 36 13.88 8.26 22.93
N LEU A 37 12.96 8.11 23.89
CA LEU A 37 12.17 9.18 24.50
C LEU A 37 12.33 9.18 26.03
N PRO A 38 13.38 9.82 26.58
CA PRO A 38 13.64 9.84 28.03
C PRO A 38 12.47 10.34 28.88
N LYS A 39 11.68 11.25 28.32
CA LYS A 39 10.52 11.86 28.99
C LYS A 39 9.19 11.17 28.67
N THR A 40 9.19 10.09 27.87
CA THR A 40 8.03 9.25 27.54
C THR A 40 6.77 10.07 27.26
N CYS A 41 5.69 9.90 28.05
CA CYS A 41 4.42 10.61 27.88
C CYS A 41 4.58 12.14 27.82
N ARG A 42 5.52 12.71 28.59
CA ARG A 42 5.75 14.16 28.63
C ARG A 42 6.39 14.70 27.34
N ALA A 43 7.00 13.85 26.51
CA ALA A 43 7.54 14.27 25.23
C ALA A 43 6.45 14.74 24.26
N CYS A 44 5.31 14.04 24.23
CA CYS A 44 4.17 14.35 23.37
C CYS A 44 3.10 15.18 24.08
N HIS A 45 2.76 14.84 25.33
CA HIS A 45 1.69 15.53 26.09
C HIS A 45 2.15 16.83 26.79
N ARG A 46 3.19 17.48 26.27
CA ARG A 46 3.65 18.78 26.79
C ARG A 46 2.65 19.88 26.42
N GLY A 47 2.02 20.48 27.42
CA GLY A 47 1.01 21.52 27.21
C GLY A 47 -0.37 21.01 26.80
N MET A 48 -0.58 19.70 26.60
CA MET A 48 -1.89 19.05 26.36
C MET A 48 -2.71 19.63 25.19
N ASN A 49 -2.07 20.21 24.18
CA ASN A 49 -2.77 20.90 23.09
C ASN A 49 -3.10 20.02 21.87
N MET A 50 -2.68 18.75 21.83
CA MET A 50 -2.89 17.87 20.65
C MET A 50 -4.37 17.73 20.28
N SER A 51 -5.27 17.69 21.26
CA SER A 51 -6.72 17.64 21.02
C SER A 51 -7.32 18.95 20.50
N ILE A 52 -6.55 20.03 20.44
CA ILE A 52 -7.00 21.37 20.03
C ILE A 52 -6.37 21.77 18.69
N SER A 53 -5.09 21.46 18.48
CA SER A 53 -4.33 21.93 17.32
C SER A 53 -3.92 20.82 16.33
N GLY A 54 -4.34 19.58 16.57
CA GLY A 54 -3.79 18.40 15.90
C GLY A 54 -2.45 17.95 16.52
N GLU A 55 -2.04 16.72 16.22
CA GLU A 55 -0.81 16.12 16.71
C GLU A 55 0.41 16.39 15.84
N GLU A 56 0.26 16.91 14.62
CA GLU A 56 1.34 17.00 13.63
C GLU A 56 2.54 17.77 14.18
N GLY A 57 2.29 18.89 14.86
CA GLY A 57 3.38 19.67 15.47
C GLY A 57 4.14 18.89 16.55
N SER A 58 3.45 18.02 17.28
CA SER A 58 4.07 17.15 18.29
C SER A 58 4.88 16.03 17.65
N CYS A 59 4.33 15.37 16.61
CA CYS A 59 5.04 14.31 15.89
C CYS A 59 6.25 14.87 15.12
N LEU A 60 6.08 15.93 14.34
CA LEU A 60 7.12 16.54 13.50
C LEU A 60 8.22 17.25 14.29
N SER A 61 8.02 17.50 15.60
CA SER A 61 9.11 17.91 16.48
C SER A 61 10.23 16.86 16.55
N CYS A 62 9.91 15.56 16.41
CA CYS A 62 10.88 14.47 16.40
C CYS A 62 11.04 13.83 15.00
N HIS A 63 9.97 13.81 14.22
CA HIS A 63 9.90 13.17 12.90
C HIS A 63 10.11 14.14 11.72
N GLY A 64 10.33 15.43 11.99
CA GLY A 64 10.57 16.46 10.97
C GLY A 64 12.06 16.72 10.73
N SER A 65 12.42 17.98 10.54
CA SER A 65 13.80 18.40 10.23
C SER A 65 14.83 18.02 11.31
N THR A 66 16.13 18.03 10.93
CA THR A 66 17.23 17.88 11.88
C THR A 66 17.23 18.97 12.95
N VAL A 67 16.83 20.20 12.59
CA VAL A 67 16.73 21.33 13.53
C VAL A 67 15.72 21.01 14.64
N ASN A 68 14.54 20.49 14.27
CA ASN A 68 13.51 20.08 15.24
C ASN A 68 14.04 18.99 16.18
N ARG A 69 14.70 17.96 15.63
CA ARG A 69 15.31 16.88 16.42
C ARG A 69 16.36 17.38 17.40
N THR A 70 17.27 18.25 16.97
CA THR A 70 18.30 18.83 17.84
C THR A 70 17.66 19.60 18.99
N ALA A 71 16.64 20.43 18.72
CA ALA A 71 15.93 21.15 19.77
C ALA A 71 15.23 20.21 20.77
N MET A 72 14.71 19.07 20.30
CA MET A 72 14.14 18.04 21.17
C MET A 72 15.20 17.33 22.02
N GLN A 73 16.39 17.10 21.49
CA GLN A 73 17.51 16.50 22.21
C GLN A 73 18.08 17.43 23.28
N GLU A 74 18.28 18.71 22.95
CA GLU A 74 18.76 19.73 23.89
C GLU A 74 17.82 19.88 25.10
N ARG A 75 16.51 19.81 24.86
CA ARG A 75 15.49 19.86 25.91
C ARG A 75 15.29 18.52 26.64
N GLY A 76 16.03 17.48 26.26
CA GLY A 76 15.97 16.14 26.83
C GLY A 76 14.65 15.40 26.60
N TYR A 77 13.90 15.77 25.55
CA TYR A 77 12.68 15.04 25.14
C TYR A 77 12.99 13.90 24.18
N LEU A 78 14.02 14.06 23.35
CA LEU A 78 14.54 13.02 22.45
C LEU A 78 15.93 12.57 22.96
N GLY A 79 16.18 11.27 22.94
CA GLY A 79 17.46 10.70 23.31
C GLY A 79 18.59 11.12 22.36
N LYS A 80 19.84 11.02 22.81
CA LYS A 80 21.02 11.30 21.97
C LYS A 80 21.17 10.29 20.83
N GLN A 81 20.62 9.10 20.97
CA GLN A 81 20.66 8.01 19.99
C GLN A 81 19.25 7.39 19.88
N PRO A 82 18.28 8.11 19.28
CA PRO A 82 16.87 7.70 19.29
C PRO A 82 16.52 6.66 18.22
N GLY A 83 17.53 6.04 17.60
CA GLY A 83 17.37 5.23 16.39
C GLY A 83 17.35 6.06 15.10
N VAL A 84 16.94 5.44 14.00
CA VAL A 84 16.92 6.05 12.67
C VAL A 84 15.65 6.86 12.49
N LEU A 85 15.78 8.18 12.57
CA LEU A 85 14.70 9.13 12.26
C LEU A 85 14.96 9.81 10.92
N LYS A 86 13.92 9.86 10.09
CA LYS A 86 13.93 10.51 8.77
C LYS A 86 13.06 11.76 8.81
N ASN A 87 13.28 12.67 7.86
CA ASN A 87 12.55 13.93 7.78
C ASN A 87 11.21 13.74 7.04
N ILE A 88 10.17 13.35 7.77
CA ILE A 88 8.82 13.15 7.22
C ILE A 88 8.21 14.49 6.79
N GLU A 89 8.52 15.58 7.50
CA GLU A 89 8.05 16.93 7.16
C GLU A 89 8.41 17.34 5.71
N ALA A 90 9.57 16.91 5.20
CA ALA A 90 9.97 17.16 3.81
C ALA A 90 9.14 16.38 2.79
N GLU A 91 8.60 15.21 3.15
CA GLU A 91 7.71 14.45 2.28
C GLU A 91 6.31 15.08 2.23
N LEU A 92 5.83 15.56 3.38
CA LEU A 92 4.49 16.14 3.54
C LEU A 92 4.33 17.51 2.88
N VAL A 93 5.34 18.03 2.19
CA VAL A 93 5.24 19.25 1.37
C VAL A 93 5.37 18.97 -0.12
N LYS A 94 5.60 17.71 -0.51
CA LYS A 94 5.67 17.28 -1.92
C LYS A 94 4.30 17.42 -2.61
N PRO A 95 4.27 17.58 -3.94
CA PRO A 95 3.02 17.85 -4.67
C PRO A 95 1.99 16.72 -4.55
N TYR A 96 2.43 15.46 -4.48
CA TYR A 96 1.56 14.31 -4.25
C TYR A 96 1.84 13.75 -2.86
N ARG A 97 0.89 13.87 -1.95
CA ARG A 97 1.07 13.54 -0.54
C ARG A 97 -0.25 13.21 0.12
N HIS A 98 -0.18 12.55 1.27
CA HIS A 98 -1.33 12.54 2.18
C HIS A 98 -1.46 13.92 2.85
N PRO A 99 -2.67 14.49 2.96
CA PRO A 99 -2.92 15.88 3.39
C PRO A 99 -2.75 16.12 4.91
N VAL A 100 -1.75 15.49 5.54
CA VAL A 100 -1.45 15.61 6.98
C VAL A 100 -1.21 17.05 7.41
N LEU A 101 -0.63 17.88 6.54
CA LEU A 101 -0.39 19.29 6.86
C LEU A 101 -1.53 20.22 6.46
N ASP A 102 -2.49 19.74 5.67
CA ASP A 102 -3.54 20.55 5.05
C ASP A 102 -4.83 20.50 5.89
N VAL A 103 -5.13 19.36 6.51
CA VAL A 103 -6.31 19.15 7.38
C VAL A 103 -5.83 18.58 8.72
N LYS A 104 -6.15 19.28 9.82
CA LYS A 104 -5.64 18.94 11.17
C LYS A 104 -6.74 19.03 12.22
N GLY A 105 -6.66 18.19 13.25
CA GLY A 105 -7.58 18.22 14.38
C GLY A 105 -9.03 17.85 14.03
N VAL A 106 -9.21 17.15 12.90
CA VAL A 106 -10.48 16.58 12.45
C VAL A 106 -10.65 15.17 13.01
N HIS A 107 -9.55 14.42 13.17
CA HIS A 107 -9.56 13.06 13.71
C HIS A 107 -10.34 12.98 15.03
N ARG A 108 -11.23 11.99 15.12
CA ARG A 108 -11.97 11.70 16.36
C ARG A 108 -11.69 10.30 16.85
N GLN A 109 -11.40 10.20 18.16
CA GLN A 109 -11.26 8.91 18.79
C GLN A 109 -12.54 8.07 18.62
N GLY A 110 -12.40 6.93 17.95
CA GLY A 110 -13.51 6.00 17.72
C GLY A 110 -14.44 6.39 16.57
N GLU A 111 -14.00 7.26 15.67
CA GLU A 111 -14.68 7.45 14.39
C GLU A 111 -14.86 6.12 13.63
N ALA A 112 -15.94 6.04 12.87
CA ALA A 112 -16.22 4.88 12.04
C ALA A 112 -15.52 5.07 10.68
N LEU A 113 -14.55 4.20 10.39
CA LEU A 113 -13.95 4.09 9.06
C LEU A 113 -14.18 2.67 8.48
N PRO A 114 -14.40 2.51 7.16
CA PRO A 114 -14.48 3.56 6.13
C PRO A 114 -15.61 4.57 6.37
N GLU A 115 -15.42 5.82 5.95
CA GLU A 115 -16.36 6.90 6.23
C GLU A 115 -17.76 6.56 5.68
N GLU A 116 -18.81 6.80 6.48
CA GLU A 116 -20.20 6.50 6.13
C GLU A 116 -20.98 7.77 5.73
N ILE A 117 -20.42 8.94 6.01
CA ILE A 117 -21.02 10.26 5.78
C ILE A 117 -20.38 10.91 4.55
N VAL A 118 -21.16 11.09 3.49
CA VAL A 118 -20.71 11.62 2.18
C VAL A 118 -20.03 13.00 2.28
N ASN A 119 -20.49 13.87 3.20
CA ASN A 119 -19.98 15.23 3.35
C ASN A 119 -19.02 15.40 4.54
N ALA A 120 -18.58 14.31 5.17
CA ALA A 120 -17.57 14.40 6.22
C ALA A 120 -16.25 14.90 5.65
N THR A 121 -15.56 15.74 6.43
CA THR A 121 -14.25 16.28 6.06
C THR A 121 -13.25 15.13 5.94
N ARG A 122 -12.87 14.82 4.70
CA ARG A 122 -11.86 13.81 4.40
C ARG A 122 -10.50 14.31 4.92
N HIS A 123 -9.81 13.48 5.69
CA HIS A 123 -8.56 13.83 6.34
C HIS A 123 -7.64 12.62 6.41
N SER A 124 -6.37 12.88 6.70
CA SER A 124 -5.37 11.89 7.05
C SER A 124 -4.34 12.58 7.93
N GLU A 125 -4.38 12.31 9.23
CA GLU A 125 -3.50 12.82 10.26
C GLU A 125 -2.49 11.72 10.66
N CYS A 126 -1.50 12.05 11.49
CA CYS A 126 -0.51 11.06 11.92
C CYS A 126 -1.16 9.90 12.68
N VAL A 127 -2.18 10.18 13.51
CA VAL A 127 -2.86 9.18 14.34
C VAL A 127 -3.89 8.33 13.60
N ASP A 128 -4.25 8.72 12.37
CA ASP A 128 -5.10 7.89 11.49
C ASP A 128 -4.35 6.65 11.01
N CYS A 129 -3.03 6.78 10.86
CA CYS A 129 -2.13 5.75 10.32
C CYS A 129 -1.20 5.13 11.36
N HIS A 130 -1.05 5.74 12.54
CA HIS A 130 -0.16 5.25 13.60
C HIS A 130 -0.82 5.38 14.97
N ASP A 131 -0.75 4.31 15.78
CA ASP A 131 -1.01 4.43 17.22
C ASP A 131 0.30 4.82 17.92
N PRO A 132 0.47 6.08 18.39
CA PRO A 132 1.72 6.52 18.98
C PRO A 132 2.05 5.82 20.30
N HIS A 133 1.09 5.15 20.94
CA HIS A 133 1.35 4.42 22.18
C HIS A 133 1.81 2.98 21.95
N LEU A 134 1.47 2.37 20.80
CA LEU A 134 1.64 0.94 20.55
C LEU A 134 2.55 0.61 19.36
N VAL A 135 2.75 1.54 18.42
CA VAL A 135 3.55 1.34 17.21
C VAL A 135 5.00 0.93 17.52
N SER A 136 5.55 -0.01 16.75
CA SER A 136 6.98 -0.33 16.73
C SER A 136 7.47 -0.59 15.31
N SER A 137 8.79 -0.72 15.12
CA SER A 137 9.38 -1.05 13.81
C SER A 137 8.91 -2.38 13.25
N GLU A 138 8.57 -3.34 14.10
CA GLU A 138 8.13 -4.69 13.76
C GLU A 138 6.60 -4.79 13.63
N ALA A 139 5.87 -3.83 14.17
CA ALA A 139 4.42 -3.82 14.17
C ALA A 139 3.90 -2.39 13.92
N PRO A 140 4.04 -1.88 12.68
CA PRO A 140 3.76 -0.48 12.34
C PRO A 140 2.29 -0.07 12.50
N PHE A 141 1.36 -1.03 12.42
CA PHE A 141 -0.08 -0.80 12.51
C PHE A 141 -0.70 -1.19 13.85
N ARG A 142 0.12 -1.65 14.81
CA ARG A 142 -0.37 -2.11 16.11
C ARG A 142 -1.12 -1.00 16.81
N GLY A 143 -2.34 -1.31 17.29
CA GLY A 143 -3.21 -0.35 18.00
C GLY A 143 -4.32 0.22 17.12
N LEU A 144 -4.14 0.17 15.80
CA LEU A 144 -5.15 0.63 14.86
C LEU A 144 -6.27 -0.40 14.69
N LYS A 145 -7.47 0.12 14.50
CA LYS A 145 -8.68 -0.67 14.31
C LYS A 145 -9.08 -0.61 12.84
N GLY A 146 -9.29 -1.79 12.27
CA GLY A 146 -9.75 -1.96 10.90
C GLY A 146 -11.26 -1.83 10.80
N ARG A 147 -11.79 -2.27 9.65
CA ARG A 147 -13.21 -2.27 9.36
C ARG A 147 -13.99 -3.14 10.36
N ARG A 148 -15.20 -2.70 10.71
CA ARG A 148 -16.18 -3.51 11.43
C ARG A 148 -16.76 -4.59 10.52
N VAL A 149 -16.68 -5.85 10.95
CA VAL A 149 -17.31 -7.02 10.29
C VAL A 149 -18.33 -7.61 11.28
N GLY A 150 -19.61 -7.34 11.03
CA GLY A 150 -20.68 -7.66 11.99
C GLY A 150 -20.48 -6.92 13.31
N ASN A 151 -20.42 -7.65 14.43
CA ASN A 151 -20.17 -7.08 15.77
C ASN A 151 -18.68 -7.03 16.14
N PHE A 152 -17.78 -7.45 15.26
CA PHE A 152 -16.35 -7.52 15.52
C PHE A 152 -15.62 -6.39 14.81
N ILE A 153 -14.63 -5.80 15.49
CA ILE A 153 -13.67 -4.86 14.91
C ILE A 153 -12.33 -5.59 14.88
N ALA A 154 -11.82 -5.85 13.68
CA ALA A 154 -10.53 -6.50 13.50
C ALA A 154 -9.39 -5.50 13.78
N ASP A 155 -8.29 -5.99 14.31
CA ASP A 155 -7.04 -5.23 14.33
C ASP A 155 -6.43 -5.24 12.93
N ILE A 156 -5.77 -4.14 12.55
CA ILE A 156 -5.03 -4.03 11.30
C ILE A 156 -3.72 -4.80 11.43
N LYS A 157 -3.47 -5.70 10.50
CA LYS A 157 -2.24 -6.50 10.39
C LYS A 157 -1.50 -6.21 9.12
N ASP A 158 -2.23 -6.02 8.01
CA ASP A 158 -1.66 -5.78 6.70
C ASP A 158 -1.82 -4.32 6.26
N GLU A 159 -0.90 -3.82 5.43
CA GLU A 159 -0.92 -2.42 4.98
C GLU A 159 -2.21 -2.06 4.22
N TYR A 160 -2.72 -2.97 3.38
CA TYR A 160 -3.92 -2.72 2.59
C TYR A 160 -5.16 -2.49 3.48
N GLU A 161 -5.24 -3.15 4.63
CA GLU A 161 -6.34 -2.97 5.58
C GLU A 161 -6.37 -1.55 6.15
N LEU A 162 -5.18 -0.96 6.37
CA LEU A 162 -5.06 0.46 6.73
C LEU A 162 -5.51 1.37 5.60
N CYS A 163 -4.97 1.17 4.39
CA CYS A 163 -5.31 1.99 3.23
C CYS A 163 -6.82 1.96 2.93
N TYR A 164 -7.46 0.80 3.11
CA TYR A 164 -8.89 0.64 2.87
C TYR A 164 -9.79 1.41 3.83
N ARG A 165 -9.28 1.92 4.97
CA ARG A 165 -10.05 2.85 5.81
C ARG A 165 -10.45 4.12 5.05
N CYS A 166 -9.69 4.53 4.03
CA CYS A 166 -9.97 5.75 3.28
C CYS A 166 -10.08 5.54 1.75
N HIS A 167 -9.48 4.47 1.21
CA HIS A 167 -9.39 4.22 -0.24
C HIS A 167 -10.30 3.08 -0.73
N SER A 168 -11.08 2.45 0.16
CA SER A 168 -12.10 1.47 -0.25
C SER A 168 -13.48 2.12 -0.29
N SER A 169 -14.53 1.41 0.11
CA SER A 169 -15.94 1.79 0.24
C SER A 169 -16.29 3.03 1.09
N SER A 170 -15.40 4.02 1.27
CA SER A 170 -15.73 5.29 1.93
C SER A 170 -16.79 6.05 1.15
N ALA A 171 -17.82 6.54 1.83
CA ALA A 171 -18.93 7.31 1.23
C ALA A 171 -18.48 8.66 0.65
N ASN A 172 -17.33 9.18 1.08
CA ASN A 172 -16.73 10.43 0.62
C ASN A 172 -15.50 10.21 -0.27
N LEU A 173 -15.44 9.11 -1.04
CA LEU A 173 -14.42 8.92 -2.06
C LEU A 173 -14.42 10.10 -3.06
N PRO A 174 -13.24 10.56 -3.54
CA PRO A 174 -13.18 11.52 -4.64
C PRO A 174 -13.88 10.99 -5.90
N VAL A 175 -14.46 11.89 -6.70
CA VAL A 175 -15.29 11.55 -7.88
C VAL A 175 -14.55 10.63 -8.86
N ASP A 176 -13.29 10.90 -9.13
CA ASP A 176 -12.47 10.13 -10.08
C ASP A 176 -11.74 8.95 -9.41
N SER A 177 -12.20 8.52 -8.23
CA SER A 177 -11.63 7.42 -7.47
C SER A 177 -12.59 6.24 -7.41
N THR A 178 -12.00 5.05 -7.48
CA THR A 178 -12.71 3.77 -7.35
C THR A 178 -12.37 3.12 -6.02
N ASP A 179 -13.25 2.21 -5.57
CA ASP A 179 -13.00 1.39 -4.38
C ASP A 179 -11.80 0.45 -4.63
N LYS A 180 -10.64 0.74 -4.02
CA LYS A 180 -9.42 -0.05 -4.21
C LYS A 180 -9.57 -1.49 -3.72
N HIS A 181 -10.38 -1.75 -2.70
CA HIS A 181 -10.65 -3.11 -2.28
C HIS A 181 -11.37 -3.90 -3.39
N LEU A 182 -12.29 -3.27 -4.12
CA LEU A 182 -12.94 -3.94 -5.26
C LEU A 182 -11.98 -4.28 -6.40
N GLU A 183 -10.88 -3.56 -6.55
CA GLU A 183 -9.89 -3.76 -7.61
C GLU A 183 -8.87 -4.87 -7.27
N PHE A 184 -8.48 -4.98 -6.00
CA PHE A 184 -7.48 -5.95 -5.53
C PHE A 184 -8.05 -7.29 -5.04
N LYS A 185 -9.37 -7.43 -4.98
CA LYS A 185 -10.04 -8.67 -4.55
C LYS A 185 -9.44 -9.90 -5.23
N VAL A 186 -9.05 -10.88 -4.42
CA VAL A 186 -8.49 -12.17 -4.91
C VAL A 186 -9.46 -12.99 -5.78
N THR A 187 -10.75 -12.65 -5.73
CA THR A 187 -11.80 -13.23 -6.59
C THR A 187 -11.87 -12.61 -7.98
N ASN A 188 -11.19 -11.50 -8.23
CA ASN A 188 -11.16 -10.83 -9.54
C ASN A 188 -10.47 -11.71 -10.59
N ARG A 189 -10.73 -11.44 -11.88
CA ARG A 189 -10.12 -12.18 -12.99
C ARG A 189 -8.63 -11.94 -13.09
N SER A 190 -8.17 -10.75 -12.71
CA SER A 190 -6.76 -10.41 -12.52
C SER A 190 -6.60 -9.28 -11.51
N PHE A 191 -5.45 -9.25 -10.82
CA PHE A 191 -5.08 -8.25 -9.82
C PHE A 191 -3.57 -8.34 -9.56
N HIS A 192 -2.96 -7.23 -9.16
CA HIS A 192 -1.64 -7.28 -8.52
C HIS A 192 -1.77 -7.83 -7.10
N PRO A 193 -0.81 -8.66 -6.64
CA PRO A 193 -1.00 -9.49 -5.45
C PRO A 193 -0.79 -8.69 -4.16
N VAL A 194 -1.81 -7.93 -3.75
CA VAL A 194 -1.80 -7.12 -2.51
C VAL A 194 -2.54 -7.84 -1.36
N GLU A 195 -3.72 -8.40 -1.66
CA GLU A 195 -4.52 -9.15 -0.66
C GLU A 195 -4.15 -10.64 -0.60
N GLY A 196 -3.37 -11.13 -1.56
CA GLY A 196 -3.00 -12.54 -1.68
C GLY A 196 -2.27 -12.81 -2.99
N GLU A 197 -1.78 -14.04 -3.15
CA GLU A 197 -1.03 -14.45 -4.35
C GLU A 197 -1.82 -14.30 -5.65
N GLY A 198 -1.10 -14.04 -6.74
CA GLY A 198 -1.67 -13.85 -8.06
C GLY A 198 -2.39 -15.09 -8.59
N ARG A 199 -3.40 -14.87 -9.44
CA ARG A 199 -4.12 -15.97 -10.11
C ARG A 199 -3.34 -16.60 -11.26
N ASN A 200 -2.58 -15.78 -11.99
CA ASN A 200 -1.79 -16.25 -13.11
C ASN A 200 -0.58 -17.00 -12.55
N LYS A 201 -0.38 -18.24 -13.01
CA LYS A 201 0.73 -19.11 -12.59
C LYS A 201 1.97 -18.97 -13.48
N TYR A 202 1.92 -18.05 -14.44
CA TYR A 202 3.03 -17.78 -15.34
C TYR A 202 2.98 -16.32 -15.79
N VAL A 203 3.91 -15.52 -15.30
CA VAL A 203 4.12 -14.10 -15.56
C VAL A 203 5.59 -13.96 -15.96
N ILE A 204 5.85 -14.23 -17.25
CA ILE A 204 7.20 -14.38 -17.82
C ILE A 204 8.15 -13.20 -17.57
N SER A 205 7.60 -12.00 -17.39
CA SER A 205 8.40 -10.81 -17.18
C SER A 205 8.79 -10.58 -15.72
N LEU A 206 8.40 -11.40 -14.74
CA LEU A 206 8.80 -11.12 -13.34
C LEU A 206 10.32 -11.21 -13.17
N LEU A 207 10.90 -10.18 -12.54
CA LEU A 207 12.29 -10.17 -12.11
C LEU A 207 12.42 -10.89 -10.76
N GLU A 208 13.50 -11.62 -10.54
CA GLU A 208 13.84 -12.11 -9.20
C GLU A 208 13.97 -10.93 -8.21
N PRO A 209 13.43 -11.03 -6.98
CA PRO A 209 12.85 -12.23 -6.34
C PRO A 209 11.32 -12.39 -6.51
N TYR A 210 10.69 -11.60 -7.38
CA TYR A 210 9.24 -11.68 -7.58
C TYR A 210 8.85 -12.96 -8.31
N ASN A 211 7.84 -13.66 -7.79
CA ASN A 211 7.30 -14.89 -8.36
C ASN A 211 5.78 -14.95 -8.16
N GLU A 212 5.08 -15.79 -8.91
CA GLU A 212 3.62 -15.90 -8.86
C GLU A 212 3.12 -16.57 -7.57
N THR A 213 3.96 -17.41 -6.97
CA THR A 213 3.71 -18.21 -5.76
C THR A 213 4.95 -18.24 -4.88
N GLN A 214 4.76 -18.33 -3.57
CA GLN A 214 5.85 -18.45 -2.59
C GLN A 214 6.32 -19.91 -2.48
N GLU A 215 6.97 -20.42 -3.52
CA GLU A 215 7.43 -21.82 -3.57
C GLU A 215 8.80 -22.01 -2.91
N ARG A 216 9.69 -21.03 -3.03
CA ARG A 216 11.04 -21.04 -2.46
C ARG A 216 11.18 -19.96 -1.39
N GLN A 217 12.11 -20.19 -0.47
CA GLN A 217 12.49 -19.18 0.51
C GLN A 217 13.07 -17.96 -0.21
N GLY A 218 12.48 -16.79 0.03
CA GLY A 218 12.91 -15.53 -0.57
C GLY A 218 12.04 -15.06 -1.73
N ASP A 219 11.19 -15.93 -2.29
CA ASP A 219 10.22 -15.53 -3.31
C ASP A 219 9.24 -14.49 -2.75
N VAL A 220 8.96 -13.47 -3.56
CA VAL A 220 8.00 -12.40 -3.25
C VAL A 220 6.77 -12.58 -4.14
N SER A 221 5.73 -13.24 -3.62
CA SER A 221 4.46 -13.46 -4.32
C SER A 221 3.32 -12.54 -3.90
N ILE A 222 3.53 -11.76 -2.84
CA ILE A 222 2.62 -10.74 -2.33
C ILE A 222 3.42 -9.46 -2.14
N ILE A 223 2.91 -8.37 -2.69
CA ILE A 223 3.44 -7.02 -2.54
C ILE A 223 2.54 -6.20 -1.63
N SER A 224 3.00 -5.04 -1.19
CA SER A 224 2.18 -4.12 -0.39
C SER A 224 1.86 -2.85 -1.17
N CYS A 225 0.96 -2.02 -0.66
CA CYS A 225 0.65 -0.73 -1.27
C CYS A 225 1.92 0.13 -1.42
N SER A 226 2.82 0.07 -0.43
CA SER A 226 4.11 0.78 -0.44
C SER A 226 5.21 0.16 -1.30
N SER A 227 4.95 -0.97 -1.96
CA SER A 227 5.79 -1.42 -3.06
C SER A 227 5.75 -0.39 -4.21
N CYS A 228 4.59 0.23 -4.45
CA CYS A 228 4.39 1.23 -5.50
C CYS A 228 4.23 2.66 -4.96
N HIS A 229 3.54 2.85 -3.83
CA HIS A 229 3.19 4.16 -3.28
C HIS A 229 4.07 4.57 -2.09
N GLY A 230 4.82 5.66 -2.20
CA GLY A 230 5.74 6.08 -1.16
C GLY A 230 6.71 7.15 -1.61
N SER A 231 7.71 7.39 -0.76
CA SER A 231 8.81 8.29 -1.04
C SER A 231 9.52 7.91 -2.35
N ASP A 232 9.70 8.90 -3.21
CA ASP A 232 10.52 8.89 -4.41
C ASP A 232 12.03 9.13 -4.14
N GLU A 233 12.40 9.28 -2.87
CA GLU A 233 13.78 9.29 -2.40
C GLU A 233 14.20 7.89 -1.94
N ILE A 234 15.35 7.41 -2.41
CA ILE A 234 15.90 6.08 -2.11
C ILE A 234 16.05 5.84 -0.59
N ASP A 235 16.45 6.88 0.14
CA ASP A 235 16.68 6.86 1.59
C ASP A 235 15.60 7.65 2.36
N GLY A 236 14.46 7.92 1.72
CA GLY A 236 13.34 8.63 2.33
C GLY A 236 12.65 7.82 3.45
N PRO A 237 11.73 8.45 4.20
CA PRO A 237 10.96 7.72 5.19
C PRO A 237 10.09 6.65 4.51
N ARG A 238 9.97 5.49 5.16
CA ARG A 238 9.07 4.41 4.72
C ARG A 238 7.61 4.82 4.89
N GLY A 239 6.73 4.26 4.06
CA GLY A 239 5.29 4.53 4.07
C GLY A 239 4.87 5.68 3.12
N PRO A 240 3.57 5.83 2.87
CA PRO A 240 3.05 6.68 1.80
C PRO A 240 2.94 8.16 2.22
N HIS A 241 4.01 8.82 2.63
CA HIS A 241 3.93 10.22 3.08
C HIS A 241 3.80 11.22 1.92
N GLY A 242 4.71 11.17 0.95
CA GLY A 242 4.68 12.03 -0.22
C GLY A 242 5.62 11.57 -1.33
N SER A 243 5.42 12.13 -2.52
CA SER A 243 6.24 11.88 -3.71
C SER A 243 6.18 13.06 -4.69
N ARG A 244 7.23 13.22 -5.51
CA ARG A 244 7.20 14.09 -6.70
C ARG A 244 6.35 13.51 -7.85
N PHE A 245 6.11 12.19 -7.86
CA PHE A 245 5.39 11.51 -8.93
C PHE A 245 3.88 11.41 -8.64
N ARG A 246 3.06 11.60 -9.69
CA ARG A 246 1.59 11.57 -9.62
C ARG A 246 1.10 10.30 -8.97
N GLY A 247 0.10 10.41 -8.09
CA GLY A 247 -0.45 9.26 -7.37
C GLY A 247 0.44 8.76 -6.23
N LEU A 248 1.37 9.59 -5.75
CA LEU A 248 2.24 9.27 -4.61
C LEU A 248 3.17 8.07 -4.93
N LEU A 249 3.60 7.95 -6.19
CA LEU A 249 4.37 6.80 -6.68
C LEU A 249 5.86 6.92 -6.31
N LYS A 250 6.53 5.80 -6.02
CA LYS A 250 7.97 5.79 -5.70
C LYS A 250 8.85 6.07 -6.91
N TYR A 251 8.37 5.72 -8.09
CA TYR A 251 9.09 5.88 -9.35
C TYR A 251 8.16 6.45 -10.41
N ASN A 252 8.78 6.96 -11.48
CA ASN A 252 8.03 7.52 -12.58
C ASN A 252 7.20 6.44 -13.29
N TYR A 253 5.97 6.81 -13.64
CA TYR A 253 5.05 6.02 -14.45
C TYR A 253 4.32 6.98 -15.39
N GLU A 254 4.70 6.95 -16.66
CA GLU A 254 4.08 7.76 -17.71
C GLU A 254 2.72 7.16 -18.08
N MET A 255 1.66 7.92 -17.81
CA MET A 255 0.28 7.50 -18.07
C MET A 255 -0.29 8.12 -19.35
N ASP A 256 0.42 9.10 -19.93
CA ASP A 256 0.01 9.74 -21.18
C ASP A 256 0.51 8.94 -22.40
N ASP A 257 -0.38 8.80 -23.39
CA ASP A 257 -0.01 8.25 -24.69
C ASP A 257 0.86 9.20 -25.52
N GLY A 258 1.55 8.64 -26.50
CA GLY A 258 2.42 9.38 -27.41
C GLY A 258 3.79 9.76 -26.82
N ARG A 259 4.07 9.33 -25.58
CA ARG A 259 5.35 9.52 -24.92
C ARG A 259 6.31 8.40 -25.30
N ASN A 260 7.58 8.75 -25.48
CA ASN A 260 8.60 7.77 -25.80
C ASN A 260 8.82 6.83 -24.62
N GLU A 261 8.75 5.53 -24.90
CA GLU A 261 9.20 4.49 -23.98
C GLU A 261 10.67 4.72 -23.59
N SER A 262 10.95 4.53 -22.30
CA SER A 262 12.29 4.40 -21.76
C SER A 262 12.20 3.70 -20.40
N TYR A 263 13.34 3.22 -19.89
CA TYR A 263 13.40 2.69 -18.53
C TYR A 263 12.85 3.70 -17.49
N TYR A 264 13.15 4.99 -17.65
CA TYR A 264 12.64 6.02 -16.75
C TYR A 264 11.12 6.24 -16.91
N ALA A 265 10.58 6.18 -18.13
CA ALA A 265 9.15 6.40 -18.37
C ALA A 265 8.26 5.41 -17.60
N TYR A 266 8.67 4.13 -17.54
CA TYR A 266 7.93 3.06 -16.88
C TYR A 266 8.72 2.43 -15.72
N GLN A 267 9.57 3.23 -15.06
CA GLN A 267 10.48 2.75 -14.03
C GLN A 267 9.74 2.01 -12.92
N LEU A 268 8.55 2.48 -12.54
CA LEU A 268 7.70 1.82 -11.55
C LEU A 268 7.43 0.36 -11.93
N CYS A 269 6.97 0.10 -13.15
CA CYS A 269 6.66 -1.24 -13.65
C CYS A 269 7.94 -2.07 -13.76
N TYR A 270 9.02 -1.47 -14.27
CA TYR A 270 10.30 -2.14 -14.46
C TYR A 270 11.07 -2.45 -13.18
N THR A 271 10.55 -2.07 -12.01
CA THR A 271 11.07 -2.54 -10.72
C THR A 271 10.75 -4.01 -10.45
N CYS A 272 9.66 -4.51 -11.04
CA CYS A 272 9.19 -5.89 -10.85
C CYS A 272 9.14 -6.67 -12.17
N HIS A 273 9.02 -5.96 -13.30
CA HIS A 273 8.93 -6.58 -14.61
C HIS A 273 10.16 -6.30 -15.49
N ASP A 274 10.66 -7.32 -16.19
CA ASP A 274 11.75 -7.22 -17.13
C ASP A 274 11.29 -6.51 -18.41
N ARG A 275 11.86 -5.32 -18.63
CA ARG A 275 11.67 -4.52 -19.84
C ARG A 275 12.01 -5.31 -21.10
N ASN A 276 13.04 -6.16 -21.08
CA ASN A 276 13.44 -6.91 -22.27
C ASN A 276 12.42 -7.99 -22.61
N SER A 277 11.88 -8.69 -21.61
CA SER A 277 10.78 -9.64 -21.82
C SER A 277 9.52 -8.97 -22.38
N ILE A 278 9.17 -7.78 -21.86
CA ILE A 278 8.01 -7.02 -22.33
C ILE A 278 8.21 -6.57 -23.79
N LEU A 279 9.32 -5.89 -24.09
CA LEU A 279 9.59 -5.37 -25.44
C LEU A 279 10.06 -6.45 -26.43
N GLY A 280 10.36 -7.65 -25.94
CA GLY A 280 10.64 -8.84 -26.74
C GLY A 280 9.40 -9.64 -27.13
N ASP A 281 8.20 -9.13 -26.84
CA ASP A 281 6.91 -9.74 -27.21
C ASP A 281 6.68 -11.14 -26.61
N GLU A 282 7.33 -11.46 -25.49
CA GLU A 282 7.32 -12.82 -24.93
C GLU A 282 5.97 -13.22 -24.30
N SER A 283 5.24 -12.22 -23.78
CA SER A 283 3.91 -12.38 -23.17
C SER A 283 2.76 -12.05 -24.12
N PHE A 284 3.00 -11.20 -25.12
CA PHE A 284 2.03 -10.74 -26.11
C PHE A 284 2.77 -10.33 -27.38
N SER A 285 2.34 -10.86 -28.53
CA SER A 285 3.05 -10.82 -29.81
C SER A 285 3.26 -9.41 -30.41
N LEU A 286 2.52 -8.41 -29.92
CA LEU A 286 2.58 -7.01 -30.39
C LEU A 286 2.82 -6.02 -29.25
N HIS A 287 3.37 -6.43 -28.11
CA HIS A 287 3.64 -5.52 -26.99
C HIS A 287 4.57 -4.37 -27.41
N SER A 288 5.66 -4.71 -28.09
CA SER A 288 6.66 -3.77 -28.60
C SER A 288 6.04 -2.74 -29.52
N LEU A 289 5.19 -3.18 -30.47
CA LEU A 289 4.49 -2.29 -31.39
C LEU A 289 3.59 -1.29 -30.65
N HIS A 290 2.79 -1.76 -29.70
CA HIS A 290 1.88 -0.86 -28.97
C HIS A 290 2.65 0.12 -28.08
N ILE A 291 3.71 -0.32 -27.39
CA ILE A 291 4.46 0.54 -26.45
C ILE A 291 5.40 1.50 -27.18
N LEU A 292 6.05 1.07 -28.26
CA LEU A 292 7.03 1.87 -29.00
C LEU A 292 6.40 2.69 -30.14
N GLY A 293 5.23 2.27 -30.62
CA GLY A 293 4.59 2.79 -31.82
C GLY A 293 5.30 2.36 -33.12
N ASP A 294 4.73 2.73 -34.26
CA ASP A 294 5.36 2.59 -35.57
C ASP A 294 5.92 3.94 -36.05
N ARG A 295 7.19 4.18 -35.72
CA ARG A 295 7.91 5.39 -36.14
C ARG A 295 8.01 5.55 -37.65
N SER A 296 7.96 4.46 -38.42
CA SER A 296 7.98 4.54 -39.88
C SER A 296 6.68 5.14 -40.45
N ARG A 297 5.59 5.06 -39.67
CA ARG A 297 4.27 5.59 -40.00
C ARG A 297 3.93 6.87 -39.23
N GLY A 298 4.85 7.34 -38.38
CA GLY A 298 4.61 8.48 -37.49
C GLY A 298 3.62 8.18 -36.37
N GLU A 299 3.36 6.89 -36.10
CA GLU A 299 2.47 6.44 -35.03
C GLU A 299 3.26 6.36 -33.73
N ALA A 300 2.81 7.10 -32.72
CA ALA A 300 3.44 7.07 -31.41
C ALA A 300 2.92 5.89 -30.58
N GLY A 301 3.72 5.45 -29.60
CA GLY A 301 3.33 4.37 -28.71
C GLY A 301 2.28 4.79 -27.68
N THR A 302 1.65 3.79 -27.08
CA THR A 302 0.66 3.89 -26.00
C THR A 302 1.28 3.57 -24.65
N SER A 303 0.79 4.23 -23.60
CA SER A 303 1.11 3.93 -22.21
C SER A 303 0.58 2.55 -21.80
N CYS A 304 1.27 1.92 -20.84
CA CYS A 304 0.75 0.74 -20.15
C CYS A 304 -0.65 1.00 -19.57
N PHE A 305 -0.91 2.24 -19.11
CA PHE A 305 -2.18 2.66 -18.51
C PHE A 305 -3.36 2.62 -19.49
N THR A 306 -3.08 2.70 -20.79
CA THR A 306 -4.13 2.70 -21.82
C THR A 306 -4.84 1.34 -21.92
N CYS A 307 -4.14 0.25 -21.62
CA CYS A 307 -4.68 -1.11 -21.66
C CYS A 307 -4.80 -1.77 -20.28
N HIS A 308 -3.87 -1.47 -19.37
CA HIS A 308 -3.75 -2.15 -18.09
C HIS A 308 -4.12 -1.24 -16.92
N ASP A 309 -4.87 -1.81 -15.99
CA ASP A 309 -5.03 -1.24 -14.66
C ASP A 309 -3.99 -1.83 -13.70
N ALA A 310 -3.24 -0.96 -13.03
CA ALA A 310 -2.19 -1.38 -12.11
C ALA A 310 -2.71 -1.99 -10.81
N HIS A 311 -4.03 -2.04 -10.56
CA HIS A 311 -4.58 -2.71 -9.39
C HIS A 311 -5.25 -4.02 -9.76
N GLY A 312 -6.22 -3.99 -10.68
CA GLY A 312 -6.90 -5.21 -11.12
C GLY A 312 -8.11 -5.00 -12.01
N SER A 313 -8.62 -6.13 -12.51
CA SER A 313 -9.78 -6.21 -13.39
C SER A 313 -10.73 -7.30 -12.93
N GLN A 314 -11.97 -6.91 -12.68
CA GLN A 314 -13.05 -7.85 -12.34
C GLN A 314 -13.47 -8.70 -13.55
N GLN A 315 -13.27 -8.18 -14.76
CA GLN A 315 -13.83 -8.73 -15.99
C GLN A 315 -12.79 -9.50 -16.81
N ASN A 316 -11.56 -9.01 -16.89
CA ASN A 316 -10.56 -9.55 -17.81
C ASN A 316 -9.34 -10.11 -17.07
N GLN A 317 -8.66 -11.03 -17.75
CA GLN A 317 -7.35 -11.52 -17.33
C GLN A 317 -6.26 -10.48 -17.64
N TYR A 318 -5.06 -10.71 -17.12
CA TYR A 318 -3.85 -9.94 -17.44
C TYR A 318 -3.93 -8.44 -17.17
N LEU A 319 -4.69 -8.04 -16.15
CA LEU A 319 -4.89 -6.66 -15.73
C LEU A 319 -5.55 -5.77 -16.80
N ILE A 320 -6.15 -6.36 -17.83
CA ILE A 320 -6.74 -5.59 -18.92
C ILE A 320 -8.00 -4.87 -18.43
N ARG A 321 -7.94 -3.54 -18.45
CA ARG A 321 -9.05 -2.63 -18.19
C ARG A 321 -8.74 -1.35 -18.94
N PHE A 322 -9.36 -1.22 -20.10
CA PHE A 322 -9.05 -0.15 -21.04
C PHE A 322 -9.33 1.22 -20.45
N ASN A 323 -8.42 2.17 -20.69
CA ASN A 323 -8.66 3.57 -20.40
C ASN A 323 -9.64 4.14 -21.43
N GLU A 324 -10.89 4.37 -21.03
CA GLU A 324 -11.97 4.82 -21.91
C GLU A 324 -11.81 6.29 -22.38
N ASP A 325 -10.85 7.05 -21.82
CA ASP A 325 -10.47 8.36 -22.36
C ASP A 325 -9.77 8.23 -23.73
N VAL A 326 -9.14 7.07 -23.99
CA VAL A 326 -8.37 6.79 -25.19
C VAL A 326 -9.03 5.69 -26.03
N VAL A 327 -9.38 4.57 -25.39
CA VAL A 327 -9.91 3.38 -26.04
C VAL A 327 -11.42 3.48 -26.15
N ARG A 328 -11.94 3.32 -27.36
CA ARG A 328 -13.38 3.42 -27.64
C ARG A 328 -13.94 2.07 -28.09
N PRO A 329 -15.27 1.88 -28.02
CA PRO A 329 -15.90 0.77 -28.71
C PRO A 329 -15.55 0.76 -30.20
N ALA A 330 -15.37 -0.45 -30.74
CA ALA A 330 -15.26 -0.70 -32.17
C ALA A 330 -16.49 -0.17 -32.93
N ALA A 331 -16.41 -0.11 -34.25
CA ALA A 331 -17.51 0.28 -35.15
C ALA A 331 -18.77 -0.59 -34.97
N ASN A 332 -18.61 -1.83 -34.49
CA ASN A 332 -19.70 -2.74 -34.14
C ASN A 332 -20.33 -2.45 -32.74
N GLY A 333 -19.86 -1.42 -32.04
CA GLY A 333 -20.33 -0.96 -30.73
C GLY A 333 -19.76 -1.72 -29.53
N ARG A 334 -18.80 -2.62 -29.72
CA ARG A 334 -18.23 -3.45 -28.64
C ARG A 334 -16.87 -2.93 -28.18
N LEU A 335 -16.64 -2.94 -26.88
CA LEU A 335 -15.34 -2.75 -26.24
C LEU A 335 -15.04 -4.00 -25.40
N GLU A 336 -14.14 -4.86 -25.88
CA GLU A 336 -13.95 -6.18 -25.29
C GLU A 336 -12.55 -6.74 -25.51
N TYR A 337 -12.05 -7.44 -24.50
CA TYR A 337 -10.93 -8.36 -24.61
C TYR A 337 -11.41 -9.80 -24.35
N LYS A 338 -11.07 -10.73 -25.24
CA LYS A 338 -11.32 -12.17 -25.06
C LYS A 338 -10.01 -12.93 -24.99
N ALA A 339 -9.68 -13.44 -23.80
CA ALA A 339 -8.59 -14.41 -23.68
C ALA A 339 -8.94 -15.71 -24.42
N GLN A 340 -8.03 -16.22 -25.24
CA GLN A 340 -8.22 -17.46 -25.99
C GLN A 340 -7.55 -18.63 -25.27
N GLY A 341 -8.02 -18.98 -24.06
CA GLY A 341 -7.47 -20.05 -23.23
C GLY A 341 -6.76 -19.54 -21.98
N VAL A 342 -6.66 -20.38 -20.95
CA VAL A 342 -6.22 -19.98 -19.59
C VAL A 342 -4.70 -19.73 -19.50
N ALA A 343 -3.93 -20.20 -20.49
CA ALA A 343 -2.46 -20.13 -20.53
C ALA A 343 -1.90 -19.85 -21.94
N SER A 344 -2.75 -19.47 -22.89
CA SER A 344 -2.38 -19.47 -24.31
C SER A 344 -1.52 -18.28 -24.71
N ARG A 345 -1.46 -17.20 -23.91
CA ARG A 345 -0.84 -15.92 -24.31
C ARG A 345 -1.46 -15.34 -25.59
N HIS A 346 -2.67 -15.80 -25.90
CA HIS A 346 -3.44 -15.39 -27.06
C HIS A 346 -4.75 -14.79 -26.61
N GLY A 347 -5.16 -13.75 -27.30
CA GLY A 347 -6.43 -13.10 -27.04
C GLY A 347 -6.89 -12.35 -28.27
N SER A 348 -8.14 -11.90 -28.25
CA SER A 348 -8.64 -10.97 -29.25
C SER A 348 -9.19 -9.70 -28.64
N CYS A 349 -8.95 -8.60 -29.32
CA CYS A 349 -9.49 -7.29 -28.96
C CYS A 349 -10.60 -6.91 -29.94
N THR A 350 -11.69 -6.38 -29.40
CA THR A 350 -12.73 -5.70 -30.18
C THR A 350 -12.87 -4.29 -29.62
N LEU A 351 -12.21 -3.32 -30.26
CA LEU A 351 -12.07 -1.94 -29.80
C LEU A 351 -11.59 -1.02 -30.94
N SER A 352 -11.66 0.29 -30.72
CA SER A 352 -11.03 1.30 -31.56
C SER A 352 -10.03 2.09 -30.72
N CYS A 353 -8.78 2.20 -31.16
CA CYS A 353 -7.71 2.90 -30.42
C CYS A 353 -6.78 3.63 -31.39
N HIS A 354 -6.54 4.93 -31.17
CA HIS A 354 -5.71 5.79 -32.04
C HIS A 354 -6.06 5.72 -33.54
N GLY A 355 -7.35 5.54 -33.85
CA GLY A 355 -7.82 5.41 -35.24
C GLY A 355 -7.56 4.05 -35.88
N VAL A 356 -6.96 3.11 -35.14
CA VAL A 356 -6.83 1.70 -35.52
C VAL A 356 -8.04 0.94 -35.01
N GLU A 357 -8.69 0.23 -35.93
CA GLU A 357 -9.86 -0.59 -35.64
C GLU A 357 -9.46 -2.03 -35.38
N HIS A 358 -9.91 -2.57 -34.26
CA HIS A 358 -9.77 -3.97 -33.90
C HIS A 358 -11.16 -4.61 -33.91
N ASP A 359 -11.45 -5.43 -34.93
CA ASP A 359 -12.69 -6.22 -34.99
C ASP A 359 -12.37 -7.70 -34.78
N ALA A 360 -12.46 -8.14 -33.53
CA ALA A 360 -12.08 -9.49 -33.09
C ALA A 360 -10.66 -9.92 -33.55
N LEU A 361 -9.74 -8.96 -33.71
CA LEU A 361 -8.37 -9.23 -34.13
C LEU A 361 -7.69 -10.08 -33.05
N SER A 362 -7.15 -11.23 -33.48
CA SER A 362 -6.48 -12.20 -32.61
C SER A 362 -4.98 -12.01 -32.68
N TYR A 363 -4.30 -12.28 -31.56
CA TYR A 363 -2.87 -12.02 -31.36
C TYR A 363 -2.15 -13.17 -30.68
#